data_AF-S7VEC9-F1
#
_entry.id   AF-S7VEC9-F1
#
_cell.length_a   1.000
_cell.length_b   1.000
_cell.length_c   1.000
_cell.angle_alpha   90.00
_cell.angle_beta   90.00
_cell.angle_gamma   90.00
#
_symmetry.space_group_name_H-M   'P 1'
#
loop_
_entity.id
_entity.type
_entity.pdbx_description
1 polymer ?
#
loop_
_entity_poly.entity_id
_entity_poly.type
_entity_poly.pdbx_seq_one_letter_code
_entity_poly.pdbx_strand_id
1 'polypeptide(L)'
;MDEQSSRLHASNNDSAELLLDLSKVGRKTALRTWLIYHGISEKTIARKLSVSASTVTRLLSGERRSQSMLKALVDMGIPRDLLDE
;
A
#
# COMPACT_ATOMS: atom_id res chain seq x y z
N MET A 1 56.08 -4.27 -3.28
CA MET A 1 55.95 -3.83 -1.88
C MET A 1 55.70 -2.34 -1.93
N ASP A 2 54.95 -1.80 -0.96
CA ASP A 2 54.33 -0.46 -0.89
C ASP A 2 53.00 -0.38 -1.69
N GLU A 3 51.81 -0.65 -1.14
CA GLU A 3 51.17 -0.21 0.12
C GLU A 3 50.87 1.30 0.16
N GLN A 4 49.77 1.72 -0.48
CA GLN A 4 48.85 2.80 -0.06
C GLN A 4 47.51 2.55 -0.79
N SER A 5 46.58 1.74 -0.27
CA SER A 5 45.57 2.10 0.73
C SER A 5 44.89 3.45 0.50
N SER A 6 43.56 3.35 0.38
CA SER A 6 42.58 4.35 0.81
C SER A 6 42.31 5.53 -0.12
N ARG A 7 41.19 5.41 -0.84
CA ARG A 7 40.14 6.43 -0.76
C ARG A 7 38.77 5.84 -1.04
N LEU A 8 38.13 5.44 0.06
CA LEU A 8 36.70 5.26 0.23
C LEU A 8 35.95 6.41 -0.48
N HIS A 9 35.27 6.13 -1.58
CA HIS A 9 34.08 6.90 -1.94
C HIS A 9 32.89 6.21 -1.28
N ALA A 10 32.68 6.54 -0.01
CA ALA A 10 31.38 6.38 0.61
C ALA A 10 30.41 7.24 -0.21
N SER A 11 29.66 6.59 -1.10
CA SER A 11 28.49 7.21 -1.71
C SER A 11 27.46 7.35 -0.59
N ASN A 12 27.48 8.49 0.09
CA ASN A 12 26.42 8.95 0.98
C ASN A 12 25.16 9.11 0.14
N ASN A 13 24.42 8.02 -0.04
CA ASN A 13 23.06 8.09 -0.52
C ASN A 13 22.17 8.39 0.68
N ASP A 14 22.20 9.65 1.14
CA ASP A 14 21.16 10.25 2.00
C ASP A 14 19.88 10.42 1.16
N SER A 15 19.38 9.32 0.60
CA SER A 15 17.98 9.21 0.24
C SER A 15 17.25 9.18 1.56
N ALA A 16 16.86 10.34 2.09
CA ALA A 16 15.97 10.43 3.23
C ALA A 16 14.72 9.61 2.91
N GLU A 17 14.70 8.36 3.37
CA GLU A 17 13.64 7.42 3.10
C GLU A 17 12.42 7.94 3.86
N LEU A 18 11.48 8.55 3.13
CA LEU A 18 10.23 9.00 3.69
C LEU A 18 9.42 7.76 4.10
N LEU A 19 9.47 7.43 5.39
CA LEU A 19 8.72 6.33 5.97
C LEU A 19 7.23 6.70 6.07
N LEU A 20 6.40 5.94 5.36
CA LEU A 20 4.94 6.06 5.43
C LEU A 20 4.42 5.34 6.68
N ASP A 21 4.26 6.07 7.78
CA ASP A 21 3.65 5.53 9.01
C ASP A 21 2.11 5.64 8.98
N LEU A 22 1.45 4.55 8.58
CA LEU A 22 -0.01 4.46 8.52
C LEU A 22 -0.67 4.28 9.90
N SER A 23 0.09 4.01 10.97
CA SER A 23 -0.47 3.81 12.32
C SER A 23 -0.99 5.10 12.97
N LYS A 24 -0.59 6.27 12.44
CA LYS A 24 -0.92 7.59 12.99
C LYS A 24 -2.23 8.16 12.48
N VAL A 25 -2.90 7.47 11.56
CA VAL A 25 -4.16 7.94 10.95
C VAL A 25 -5.23 6.86 11.07
N GLY A 26 -6.50 7.27 11.02
CA GLY A 26 -7.61 6.30 11.05
C GLY A 26 -7.57 5.36 9.85
N ARG A 27 -8.07 4.12 10.01
CA ARG A 27 -8.07 3.04 9.01
C ARG A 27 -8.47 3.48 7.60
N LYS A 28 -9.57 4.25 7.47
CA LYS A 28 -10.05 4.74 6.16
C LYS A 28 -9.01 5.63 5.46
N THR A 29 -8.35 6.51 6.22
CA THR A 29 -7.28 7.36 5.72
C THR A 29 -6.05 6.52 5.38
N ALA A 30 -5.66 5.60 6.27
CA ALA A 30 -4.54 4.69 6.02
C ALA A 30 -4.71 3.88 4.73
N LEU A 31 -5.88 3.28 4.52
CA LEU A 31 -6.23 2.54 3.30
C LEU A 31 -6.15 3.42 2.05
N ARG A 32 -6.74 4.63 2.09
CA ARG A 32 -6.68 5.55 0.96
C ARG A 32 -5.25 5.99 0.65
N THR A 33 -4.47 6.33 1.66
CA THR A 33 -3.07 6.72 1.51
C THR A 33 -2.25 5.57 0.92
N TRP A 34 -2.43 4.35 1.41
CA TRP A 34 -1.77 3.15 0.88
C TRP A 34 -2.12 2.95 -0.61
N LEU A 35 -3.41 3.03 -0.96
CA LEU A 35 -3.86 2.90 -2.35
C LEU A 35 -3.22 3.95 -3.26
N ILE A 36 -3.17 5.21 -2.83
CA ILE A 36 -2.54 6.31 -3.59
C ILE A 36 -1.04 6.08 -3.72
N TYR A 37 -0.35 5.74 -2.63
CA TYR A 37 1.08 5.48 -2.61
C TYR A 37 1.47 4.35 -3.58
N HIS A 38 0.65 3.30 -3.67
CA HIS A 38 0.85 2.19 -4.60
C HIS A 38 0.24 2.40 -5.99
N GLY A 39 -0.34 3.56 -6.29
CA GLY A 39 -0.95 3.86 -7.59
C GLY A 39 -2.20 3.04 -7.93
N ILE A 40 -2.88 2.49 -6.91
CA ILE A 40 -4.06 1.66 -7.07
C ILE A 40 -5.32 2.52 -6.90
N SER A 41 -6.11 2.64 -7.96
CA SER A 41 -7.41 3.33 -7.91
C SER A 41 -8.59 2.38 -7.68
N GLU A 42 -9.68 2.88 -7.10
CA GLU A 42 -10.94 2.12 -6.95
C GLU A 42 -11.45 1.57 -8.30
N LYS A 43 -11.29 2.34 -9.39
CA LYS A 43 -11.62 1.90 -10.76
C LYS A 43 -10.78 0.70 -11.18
N THR A 44 -9.51 0.64 -10.78
CA THR A 44 -8.62 -0.48 -11.08
C THR A 44 -9.01 -1.72 -10.28
N ILE A 45 -9.38 -1.55 -9.01
CA ILE A 45 -9.93 -2.64 -8.18
C ILE A 45 -11.22 -3.17 -8.79
N ALA A 46 -12.15 -2.28 -9.18
CA ALA A 46 -13.44 -2.66 -9.78
C ALA A 46 -13.26 -3.51 -11.04
N ARG A 47 -12.34 -3.10 -11.93
CA ARG A 47 -12.00 -3.87 -13.14
C ARG A 47 -11.40 -5.23 -12.81
N LYS A 48 -10.47 -5.30 -11.84
CA LYS A 48 -9.81 -6.57 -11.46
C LYS A 48 -10.79 -7.56 -10.82
N LEU A 49 -11.74 -7.07 -10.04
CA LEU A 49 -12.74 -7.88 -9.36
C LEU A 49 -14.00 -8.12 -10.20
N SER A 50 -14.10 -7.55 -11.40
CA SER A 50 -15.30 -7.59 -12.25
C SER A 50 -16.58 -7.15 -11.51
N VAL A 51 -16.48 -6.08 -10.71
CA VAL A 51 -17.60 -5.50 -9.96
C VAL A 51 -17.78 -4.02 -10.27
N SER A 52 -18.91 -3.44 -9.88
CA SER A 52 -19.16 -2.01 -10.00
C SER A 52 -18.27 -1.18 -9.05
N ALA A 53 -17.96 0.06 -9.42
CA ALA A 53 -17.23 0.99 -8.55
C ALA A 53 -17.94 1.18 -7.20
N SER A 54 -19.28 1.27 -7.19
CA SER A 54 -20.07 1.33 -5.95
C SER A 54 -19.85 0.11 -5.05
N THR A 55 -19.69 -1.09 -5.63
CA THR A 55 -19.37 -2.29 -4.84
C THR A 55 -18.00 -2.18 -4.18
N VAL A 56 -17.01 -1.64 -4.89
CA VAL A 56 -15.67 -1.37 -4.32
C VAL A 56 -15.75 -0.34 -3.20
N THR A 57 -16.43 0.79 -3.41
CA THR A 57 -16.58 1.83 -2.38
C THR A 57 -17.21 1.25 -1.10
N ARG A 58 -18.27 0.45 -1.23
CA ARG A 58 -18.93 -0.21 -0.08
C ARG A 58 -18.07 -1.29 0.58
N LEU A 59 -17.21 -1.95 -0.19
CA LEU A 59 -16.24 -2.92 0.34
C LEU A 59 -15.14 -2.21 1.17
N LEU A 60 -14.54 -1.15 0.62
CA LEU A 60 -13.48 -0.39 1.29
C LEU A 60 -14.00 0.43 2.48
N SER A 61 -15.27 0.86 2.45
CA SER A 61 -15.92 1.55 3.57
C SER A 61 -16.27 0.62 4.73
N GLY A 62 -16.31 -0.70 4.50
CA GLY A 62 -16.68 -1.72 5.49
C GLY A 62 -18.17 -2.05 5.54
N GLU A 63 -19.00 -1.40 4.70
CA GLU A 63 -20.44 -1.64 4.60
C GLU A 63 -20.79 -3.00 3.99
N ARG A 64 -19.89 -3.58 3.20
CA ARG A 64 -20.05 -4.91 2.60
C ARG A 64 -18.83 -5.77 2.90
N ARG A 65 -19.03 -6.87 3.63
CA ARG A 65 -17.97 -7.83 3.99
C ARG A 65 -18.17 -9.14 3.24
N SER A 66 -17.60 -9.22 2.05
CA SER A 66 -17.50 -10.49 1.32
C SER A 66 -16.11 -11.05 1.53
N GLN A 67 -16.02 -12.21 2.18
CA GLN A 67 -14.73 -12.88 2.46
C GLN A 67 -13.95 -13.19 1.18
N SER A 68 -14.64 -13.57 0.10
CA SER A 68 -14.00 -13.81 -1.20
C SER A 68 -13.42 -12.53 -1.80
N MET A 69 -14.12 -11.40 -1.70
CA MET A 69 -13.60 -10.12 -2.20
C MET A 69 -12.46 -9.58 -1.32
N LEU A 70 -12.54 -9.73 0.01
CA LEU A 70 -11.45 -9.36 0.91
C LEU A 70 -10.19 -10.17 0.60
N LYS A 71 -10.33 -11.48 0.39
CA LYS A 71 -9.22 -12.32 -0.05
C LYS A 71 -8.63 -11.79 -1.37
N ALA A 72 -9.46 -11.45 -2.34
CA ALA A 72 -8.98 -10.92 -3.62
C ALA A 72 -8.24 -9.57 -3.48
N LEU A 73 -8.65 -8.71 -2.54
CA LEU A 73 -7.93 -7.46 -2.22
C LEU A 73 -6.56 -7.73 -1.56
N VAL A 74 -6.49 -8.72 -0.66
CA VAL A 74 -5.23 -9.16 -0.05
C VAL A 74 -4.31 -9.78 -1.11
N ASP A 75 -4.85 -10.60 -2.02
CA ASP A 75 -4.11 -11.19 -3.14
C ASP A 75 -3.61 -10.11 -4.12
N MET A 76 -4.24 -8.92 -4.15
CA MET A 76 -3.76 -7.74 -4.87
C MET A 76 -2.63 -6.99 -4.15
N GLY A 77 -2.27 -7.38 -2.92
CA GLY A 77 -1.24 -6.78 -2.09
C GLY A 77 -1.75 -5.77 -1.07
N ILE A 78 -3.06 -5.55 -0.95
CA ILE A 78 -3.60 -4.62 0.04
C ILE A 78 -3.47 -5.27 1.44
N PRO A 79 -2.85 -4.58 2.43
CA PRO A 79 -2.70 -5.10 3.78
C PRO A 79 -4.05 -5.40 4.44
N ARG A 80 -4.15 -6.56 5.08
CA ARG A 80 -5.42 -7.05 5.66
C ARG A 80 -5.92 -6.18 6.82
N ASP A 81 -5.00 -5.68 7.62
CA ASP A 81 -5.24 -4.74 8.73
C ASP A 81 -5.89 -3.41 8.26
N LEU A 82 -5.72 -3.04 6.99
CA LEU A 82 -6.41 -1.88 6.41
C LEU A 82 -7.83 -2.21 5.93
N LEU A 83 -8.15 -3.48 5.75
CA LEU A 83 -9.40 -3.99 5.18
C LEU A 83 -10.38 -4.54 6.23
N ASP A 84 -9.90 -4.91 7.42
CA ASP A 84 -10.68 -5.53 8.49
C ASP A 84 -10.80 -4.58 9.69
N GLU A 85 -12.00 -4.46 10.25
CA GLU A 85 -12.28 -3.90 11.59
C GLU A 85 -13.50 -4.61 12.18
#